data_AF-A0A1Q7HL00-F1
#
_entry.id   AF-A0A1Q7HL00-F1
#
_cell.length_a   1.000
_cell.length_b   1.000
_cell.length_c   1.000
_cell.angle_alpha   90.00
_cell.angle_beta   90.00
_cell.angle_gamma   90.00
#
_symmetry.space_group_name_H-M   'P 1'
#
loop_
_entity.id
_entity.type
_entity.pdbx_description
1 polymer ?
#
loop_
_entity_poly.entity_id
_entity_poly.type
_entity_poly.pdbx_seq_one_letter_code
_entity_poly.pdbx_strand_id
1 'polypeptide(L)'
;MSDVDESTLRDFVVFCLDRRAVSWPSLYDEMCYVAGHRLFRDMGYEDLREAGLDFTLGGSQAMARLARDVIERRRLLGAPAS
;
A
#
# COMPACT_ATOMS: atom_id res chain seq x y z
N MET A 1 10.31 -10.47 9.69
CA MET A 1 10.04 -9.59 8.53
C MET A 1 11.38 -9.16 8.00
N SER A 2 11.68 -9.52 6.77
CA SER A 2 12.91 -9.09 6.11
C SER A 2 12.73 -7.70 5.50
N ASP A 3 13.82 -6.96 5.26
CA ASP A 3 13.77 -5.65 4.60
C ASP A 3 13.11 -5.72 3.20
N VAL A 4 13.16 -6.89 2.57
CA VAL A 4 12.54 -7.19 1.26
C VAL A 4 11.02 -7.17 1.34
N ASP A 5 10.45 -7.67 2.44
CA ASP A 5 9.00 -7.70 2.65
C ASP A 5 8.48 -6.27 2.83
N GLU A 6 9.15 -5.44 3.65
CA GLU A 6 8.78 -4.03 3.86
C GLU A 6 8.82 -3.21 2.55
N SER A 7 9.87 -3.39 1.73
CA SER A 7 9.96 -2.73 0.43
C SER A 7 8.81 -3.15 -0.49
N THR A 8 8.43 -4.43 -0.48
CA THR A 8 7.33 -4.95 -1.29
C THR A 8 5.99 -4.33 -0.89
N LEU A 9 5.75 -4.15 0.41
CA LEU A 9 4.52 -3.48 0.89
C LEU A 9 4.45 -2.02 0.46
N ARG A 10 5.57 -1.30 0.53
CA ARG A 10 5.65 0.08 0.07
C ARG A 10 5.37 0.19 -1.43
N ASP A 11 6.00 -0.68 -2.22
CA ASP A 11 5.81 -0.73 -3.68
C ASP A 11 4.34 -1.01 -4.04
N PHE A 12 3.69 -1.91 -3.29
CA PHE A 12 2.28 -2.22 -3.47
C PHE A 12 1.39 -0.99 -3.24
N VAL A 13 1.61 -0.25 -2.15
CA VAL A 13 0.84 0.98 -1.85
C VAL A 13 1.08 2.06 -2.91
N VAL A 14 2.34 2.23 -3.33
CA VAL A 14 2.74 3.14 -4.42
C VAL A 14 2.01 2.78 -5.72
N PHE A 15 2.00 1.50 -6.09
CA PHE A 15 1.32 1.01 -7.29
C PHE A 15 -0.19 1.31 -7.25
N CYS A 16 -0.85 1.11 -6.10
CA CYS A 16 -2.27 1.42 -5.94
C CYS A 16 -2.54 2.93 -6.10
N LEU A 17 -1.68 3.79 -5.53
CA LEU A 17 -1.80 5.25 -5.65
C LEU A 17 -1.55 5.75 -7.08
N ASP A 18 -0.66 5.10 -7.83
CA ASP A 18 -0.38 5.46 -9.24
C ASP A 18 -1.54 5.07 -10.17
N ARG A 19 -2.23 3.97 -9.87
CA ARG A 19 -3.46 3.58 -10.56
C ARG A 19 -4.62 4.50 -10.24
N ARG A 20 -4.73 4.90 -8.97
CA ARG A 20 -5.82 5.75 -8.48
C ARG A 20 -5.29 6.68 -7.39
N ALA A 21 -5.12 7.95 -7.72
CA ALA A 21 -4.68 8.98 -6.80
C ALA A 21 -5.80 9.38 -5.81
N VAL A 22 -6.10 8.49 -4.87
CA VAL A 22 -7.14 8.67 -3.85
C VAL A 22 -6.54 8.69 -2.45
N SER A 23 -7.26 9.34 -1.52
CA SER A 23 -6.92 9.28 -0.10
C SER A 23 -7.46 8.01 0.56
N TRP A 24 -7.04 7.76 1.79
CA TRP A 24 -7.77 6.88 2.69
C TRP A 24 -9.20 7.42 2.95
N PRO A 25 -10.24 6.58 3.11
CA PRO A 25 -10.25 5.12 3.03
C PRO A 25 -10.35 4.54 1.61
N SER A 26 -10.63 5.35 0.58
CA SER A 26 -10.81 4.84 -0.80
C SER A 26 -9.59 4.10 -1.37
N LEU A 27 -8.39 4.41 -0.88
CA LEU A 27 -7.18 3.65 -1.20
C LEU A 27 -7.27 2.18 -0.73
N TYR A 28 -7.94 1.91 0.39
CA TYR A 28 -8.16 0.55 0.88
C TYR A 28 -8.98 -0.29 -0.10
N ASP A 29 -10.01 0.32 -0.70
CA ASP A 29 -10.84 -0.36 -1.70
C ASP A 29 -10.03 -0.68 -2.97
N GLU A 30 -9.16 0.25 -3.41
CA GLU A 30 -8.25 0.00 -4.53
C GLU A 30 -7.23 -1.11 -4.19
N MET A 31 -6.68 -1.12 -2.98
CA MET A 31 -5.77 -2.18 -2.53
C MET A 31 -6.47 -3.55 -2.51
N CYS A 32 -7.72 -3.62 -2.04
CA CYS A 32 -8.54 -4.83 -2.11
C CYS A 32 -8.78 -5.26 -3.56
N TYR A 33 -9.09 -4.31 -4.45
CA TYR A 33 -9.29 -4.59 -5.86
C TYR A 33 -8.02 -5.16 -6.52
N VAL A 34 -6.86 -4.52 -6.31
CA VAL A 34 -5.56 -4.97 -6.84
C VAL A 34 -5.22 -6.37 -6.34
N ALA A 35 -5.38 -6.63 -5.04
CA ALA A 35 -5.10 -7.94 -4.44
C ALA A 35 -6.04 -9.03 -4.96
N GLY A 36 -7.35 -8.74 -5.04
CA GLY A 36 -8.35 -9.69 -5.54
C GLY A 36 -8.19 -10.06 -7.01
N HIS A 37 -7.56 -9.18 -7.80
CA HIS A 37 -7.29 -9.40 -9.22
C HIS A 37 -5.80 -9.69 -9.52
N ARG A 38 -4.97 -9.86 -8.48
CA ARG A 38 -3.52 -10.15 -8.58
C ARG A 38 -2.76 -9.18 -9.50
N LEU A 39 -3.12 -7.89 -9.50
CA LEU A 39 -2.59 -6.93 -10.48
C LEU A 39 -1.16 -6.47 -10.17
N PHE A 40 -0.69 -6.65 -8.93
CA PHE A 40 0.66 -6.28 -8.53
C PHE A 40 1.53 -7.54 -8.44
N ARG A 41 2.46 -7.72 -9.39
CA ARG A 41 3.42 -8.85 -9.42
C ARG A 41 2.77 -10.24 -9.29
N ASP A 42 1.52 -10.38 -9.75
CA ASP A 42 0.69 -11.58 -9.55
C ASP A 42 0.49 -11.96 -8.07
N MET A 43 0.61 -11.01 -7.13
CA MET A 43 0.42 -11.23 -5.70
C MET A 43 -1.05 -11.06 -5.31
N GLY A 44 -1.62 -12.10 -4.69
CA GLY A 44 -2.95 -12.08 -4.10
C GLY A 44 -2.92 -11.77 -2.60
N TYR A 45 -4.07 -11.91 -1.95
CA TYR A 45 -4.22 -11.66 -0.50
C TYR A 45 -3.25 -12.47 0.37
N GLU A 46 -3.03 -13.74 0.05
CA GLU A 46 -2.12 -14.61 0.82
C GLU A 46 -0.67 -14.19 0.65
N ASP A 47 -0.22 -13.95 -0.59
CA ASP A 47 1.13 -13.49 -0.91
C ASP A 47 1.45 -12.15 -0.22
N LEU A 48 0.49 -11.22 -0.26
CA LEU A 48 0.62 -9.91 0.40
C LEU A 48 0.63 -10.05 1.94
N ARG A 49 -0.16 -10.97 2.50
CA ARG A 49 -0.14 -11.27 3.94
C ARG A 49 1.19 -11.86 4.39
N GLU A 50 1.79 -12.75 3.59
CA GLU A 50 3.13 -13.29 3.86
C GLU A 50 4.20 -12.18 3.82
N ALA A 51 4.05 -11.21 2.93
CA ALA A 51 4.88 -9.99 2.92
C ALA A 51 4.57 -9.01 4.08
N GLY A 52 3.58 -9.32 4.93
CA GLY A 52 3.24 -8.53 6.14
C GLY A 52 2.03 -7.62 5.99
N LEU A 53 1.28 -7.69 4.89
CA LEU A 53 0.07 -6.92 4.64
C LEU A 53 -1.17 -7.67 5.14
N ASP A 54 -1.57 -7.44 6.38
CA ASP A 54 -2.79 -8.04 6.91
C ASP A 54 -4.02 -7.15 6.69
N PHE A 55 -4.96 -7.63 5.88
CA PHE A 55 -6.25 -6.99 5.61
C PHE A 55 -7.31 -7.26 6.70
N THR A 56 -6.97 -7.97 7.78
CA THR A 56 -7.89 -8.12 8.92
C THR A 56 -8.11 -6.79 9.65
N LEU A 57 -9.21 -6.70 10.41
CA LEU A 57 -9.54 -5.51 11.20
C LEU A 57 -8.41 -5.11 12.18
N GLY A 58 -7.64 -6.09 12.69
CA GLY A 58 -6.48 -5.87 13.55
C GLY A 58 -5.25 -5.32 12.79
N GLY A 59 -5.01 -5.78 11.56
CA GLY A 59 -3.94 -5.29 10.68
C GLY A 59 -4.22 -3.91 10.05
N SER A 60 -5.50 -3.53 9.96
CA SER A 60 -5.95 -2.28 9.33
C SER A 60 -5.32 -0.99 9.89
N GLN A 61 -4.97 -0.95 11.18
CA GLN A 61 -4.31 0.21 11.79
C GLN A 61 -2.85 0.39 11.34
N ALA A 62 -2.09 -0.71 11.22
CA ALA A 62 -0.72 -0.68 10.72
C ALA A 62 -0.71 -0.28 9.24
N MET A 63 -1.67 -0.79 8.47
CA MET A 63 -1.87 -0.43 7.07
C MET A 63 -2.23 1.03 6.86
N ALA A 64 -3.12 1.58 7.68
CA ALA A 64 -3.47 2.99 7.61
C ALA A 64 -2.26 3.89 7.94
N ARG A 65 -1.36 3.47 8.83
CA ARG A 65 -0.10 4.20 9.12
C ARG A 65 0.85 4.16 7.92
N LEU A 66 1.13 2.97 7.37
CA LEU A 66 1.99 2.82 6.21
C LEU A 66 1.49 3.64 5.01
N ALA A 67 0.19 3.58 4.73
CA ALA A 67 -0.43 4.33 3.64
C ALA A 67 -0.27 5.85 3.83
N ARG A 68 -0.52 6.38 5.04
CA ARG A 68 -0.33 7.81 5.33
C ARG A 68 1.14 8.21 5.19
N ASP A 69 2.06 7.40 5.71
CA ASP A 69 3.50 7.68 5.61
C ASP A 69 3.98 7.74 4.16
N VAL A 70 3.47 6.84 3.29
CA VAL A 70 3.79 6.85 1.86
C VAL A 70 3.20 8.09 1.18
N ILE A 71 1.95 8.45 1.49
CA ILE A 71 1.29 9.65 0.94
C ILE A 71 2.06 10.91 1.34
N GLU A 72 2.42 11.06 2.62
CA GLU A 72 3.17 12.22 3.10
C GLU A 72 4.58 12.30 2.51
N ARG A 73 5.30 11.17 2.43
CA ARG A 73 6.60 11.14 1.74
C ARG A 73 6.49 11.53 0.26
N ARG A 74 5.45 11.08 -0.44
CA ARG A 74 5.20 11.48 -1.83
C ARG A 74 4.91 12.97 -1.97
N ARG A 75 4.14 13.56 -1.04
CA ARG A 75 3.90 15.02 -0.99
C ARG A 75 5.19 15.80 -0.77
N LEU A 76 6.04 15.37 0.15
CA LEU A 76 7.30 16.05 0.45
C LEU A 76 8.30 15.97 -0.72
N LEU A 77 8.35 14.84 -1.42
CA LEU A 77 9.22 14.67 -2.60
C LEU A 77 8.67 15.32 -3.87
N GLY A 78 7.36 15.63 -3.91
CA GLY A 78 6.70 16.36 -4.99
C GLY A 78 6.44 17.84 -4.70
N ALA A 79 6.75 18.32 -3.51
CA ALA A 79 6.60 19.73 -3.15
C ALA A 79 7.72 20.53 -3.83
N PRO A 80 7.40 21.60 -4.58
CA PRO A 80 8.44 22.47 -5.10
C PRO A 80 9.24 23.07 -3.94
N ALA A 81 10.57 22.98 -4.01
CA ALA A 81 11.45 23.72 -3.13
C ALA A 81 11.10 25.21 -3.28
N SER A 82 10.60 25.82 -2.21
CA SER A 82 10.35 27.27 -2.16
C SER A 82 11.67 28.04 -2.12
#